data_AF-A0A9E1N0A3-F1
#
_entry.id   AF-A0A9E1N0A3-F1
#
_cell.length_a   1.000
_cell.length_b   1.000
_cell.length_c   1.000
_cell.angle_alpha   90.00
_cell.angle_beta   90.00
_cell.angle_gamma   90.00
#
_symmetry.space_group_name_H-M   'P 1'
#
loop_
_entity.id
_entity.type
_entity.pdbx_description
1 polymer ?
#
loop_
_entity_poly.entity_id
_entity_poly.type
_entity_poly.pdbx_seq_one_letter_code
_entity_poly.pdbx_strand_id
1 'polypeptide(L)'
;YGVSGAQHGTSGNDSERLRQIAGQTNTTKANVATALQMISWGLEVNDFGNAAVDENGAFVKVAGEGVTGEMWGQMVAAADALGLTGGAYKKLNLPFENKLLGQEPQVRERMTQRVEDFVYHLLVNVFNARDTAPLAIDAILAAGSYDAGAKAERIEDPHEWTEEALRLRAQSLAKEDDGPEGDFDD
;
A
#
# COMPACT_ATOMS: atom_id res chain seq x y z
N TYR A 1 10.92 3.86 24.33
CA TYR A 1 10.48 2.80 23.41
C TYR A 1 11.01 2.91 21.97
N GLY A 2 11.48 4.07 21.47
CA GLY A 2 12.11 4.10 20.12
C GLY A 2 11.18 3.64 18.99
N VAL A 3 9.92 4.08 19.02
CA VAL A 3 8.83 3.50 18.22
C VAL A 3 8.83 4.03 16.79
N SER A 4 8.76 3.11 15.83
CA SER A 4 8.46 3.42 14.43
C SER A 4 7.00 3.10 14.15
N GLY A 5 6.27 4.05 13.55
CA GLY A 5 4.88 3.84 13.13
C GLY A 5 4.80 3.11 11.79
N ALA A 6 3.69 2.40 11.57
CA ALA A 6 3.34 1.81 10.29
C ALA A 6 1.88 2.18 9.95
N GLN A 7 1.67 2.80 8.80
CA GLN A 7 0.33 3.10 8.29
C GLN A 7 -0.17 1.92 7.46
N HIS A 8 -1.19 1.22 7.96
CA HIS A 8 -1.98 0.28 7.16
C HIS A 8 -3.12 1.04 6.46
N GLY A 9 -3.57 0.59 5.28
CA GLY A 9 -4.64 1.25 4.53
C GLY A 9 -4.29 2.68 4.10
N THR A 10 -3.21 2.85 3.34
CA THR A 10 -2.85 4.19 2.82
C THR A 10 -3.88 4.69 1.79
N SER A 11 -4.49 3.76 1.05
CA SER A 11 -5.63 4.04 0.17
C SER A 11 -6.83 4.53 0.98
N GLY A 12 -7.38 5.70 0.63
CA GLY A 12 -8.45 6.40 1.35
C GLY A 12 -7.97 7.62 2.14
N ASN A 13 -6.67 7.83 2.30
CA ASN A 13 -6.10 9.07 2.85
C ASN A 13 -5.58 9.95 1.70
N ASP A 14 -5.94 11.22 1.67
CA ASP A 14 -5.35 12.16 0.71
C ASP A 14 -3.87 12.42 1.04
N SER A 15 -3.18 12.98 0.05
CA SER A 15 -1.78 13.37 0.17
C SER A 15 -1.52 14.39 1.30
N GLU A 16 -2.50 15.22 1.68
CA GLU A 16 -2.32 16.16 2.80
C GLU A 16 -2.28 15.42 4.14
N ARG A 17 -3.21 14.50 4.36
CA ARG A 17 -3.25 13.64 5.53
C ARG A 17 -1.98 12.79 5.64
N LEU A 18 -1.51 12.26 4.51
CA LEU A 18 -0.25 11.50 4.46
C LEU A 18 0.96 12.35 4.81
N ARG A 19 1.03 13.61 4.33
CA ARG A 19 2.07 14.56 4.75
C ARG A 19 1.99 14.90 6.24
N GLN A 20 0.79 15.06 6.79
CA GLN A 20 0.61 15.27 8.23
C GLN A 20 1.14 14.08 9.04
N ILE A 21 0.79 12.85 8.65
CA ILE A 21 1.32 11.64 9.31
C ILE A 21 2.84 11.63 9.22
N ALA A 22 3.41 11.82 8.03
CA ALA A 22 4.86 11.84 7.84
C ALA A 22 5.57 12.97 8.63
N GLY A 23 4.92 14.11 8.83
CA GLY A 23 5.49 15.26 9.52
C GLY A 23 5.25 15.27 11.04
N GLN A 24 4.23 14.58 11.54
CA GLN A 24 3.81 14.63 12.94
C GLN A 24 4.07 13.31 13.70
N THR A 25 4.41 12.23 13.00
CA THR A 25 4.70 10.93 13.63
C THR A 25 6.03 10.34 13.13
N ASN A 26 6.51 9.31 13.83
CA ASN A 26 7.66 8.50 13.39
C ASN A 26 7.23 7.36 12.45
N THR A 27 6.21 7.56 11.61
CA THR A 27 5.75 6.54 10.66
C THR A 27 6.77 6.36 9.54
N THR A 28 7.23 5.13 9.34
CA THR A 28 8.29 4.79 8.36
C THR A 28 7.85 3.78 7.30
N LYS A 29 6.60 3.31 7.39
CA LYS A 29 6.02 2.32 6.47
C LYS A 29 4.60 2.73 6.10
N ALA A 30 4.28 2.63 4.81
CA ALA A 30 2.93 2.80 4.26
C ALA A 30 2.66 1.68 3.23
N ASN A 31 1.43 1.15 3.21
CA ASN A 31 1.04 0.07 2.30
C ASN A 31 0.18 0.60 1.14
N VAL A 32 0.66 0.42 -0.09
CA VAL A 32 -0.06 0.82 -1.31
C VAL A 32 -0.04 -0.34 -2.30
N ALA A 33 -1.02 -1.24 -2.24
CA ALA A 33 -1.04 -2.45 -3.09
C ALA A 33 -2.01 -2.32 -4.27
N THR A 34 -3.31 -2.22 -4.00
CA THR A 34 -4.34 -2.25 -5.06
C THR A 34 -4.25 -1.05 -6.01
N ALA A 35 -3.84 0.12 -5.53
CA ALA A 35 -3.66 1.31 -6.37
C ALA A 35 -2.64 1.07 -7.50
N LEU A 36 -1.49 0.45 -7.20
CA LEU A 36 -0.43 0.22 -8.19
C LEU A 36 -0.90 -0.69 -9.32
N GLN A 37 -1.70 -1.70 -8.98
CA GLN A 37 -2.32 -2.59 -9.96
C GLN A 37 -3.24 -1.80 -10.90
N MET A 38 -4.14 -0.98 -10.37
CA MET A 38 -5.07 -0.16 -11.15
C MET A 38 -4.34 0.86 -12.04
N ILE A 39 -3.28 1.49 -11.51
CA ILE A 39 -2.43 2.43 -12.25
C ILE A 39 -1.75 1.72 -13.42
N SER A 40 -1.21 0.52 -13.19
CA SER A 40 -0.56 -0.27 -14.25
C SER A 40 -1.53 -0.63 -15.37
N TRP A 41 -2.83 -0.78 -15.05
CA TRP A 41 -3.87 -1.02 -16.05
C TRP A 41 -4.31 0.24 -16.78
N GLY A 42 -3.80 1.41 -16.38
CA GLY A 42 -4.10 2.70 -16.99
C GLY A 42 -5.46 3.24 -16.56
N LEU A 43 -5.89 2.88 -15.35
CA LEU A 43 -7.03 3.53 -14.69
C LEU A 43 -6.57 4.86 -14.09
N GLU A 44 -7.48 5.82 -14.05
CA GLU A 44 -7.30 7.03 -13.27
C GLU A 44 -7.38 6.67 -11.79
N VAL A 45 -6.39 7.14 -11.01
CA VAL A 45 -6.34 6.95 -9.57
C VAL A 45 -6.19 8.32 -8.94
N ASN A 46 -7.08 8.64 -8.01
CA ASN A 46 -7.06 9.93 -7.33
C ASN A 46 -5.96 10.02 -6.28
N ASP A 47 -5.80 11.19 -5.67
CA ASP A 47 -4.82 11.47 -4.62
C ASP A 47 -4.99 10.61 -3.36
N PHE A 48 -6.14 9.93 -3.22
CA PHE A 48 -6.41 8.98 -2.15
C PHE A 48 -5.96 7.55 -2.50
N GLY A 49 -5.34 7.32 -3.67
CA GLY A 49 -4.96 5.99 -4.14
C GLY A 49 -6.15 5.12 -4.56
N ASN A 50 -7.34 5.71 -4.76
CA ASN A 50 -8.53 5.01 -5.21
C ASN A 50 -8.72 5.18 -6.71
N ALA A 51 -9.03 4.09 -7.41
CA ALA A 51 -9.37 4.16 -8.82
C ALA A 51 -10.68 4.93 -9.01
N ALA A 52 -10.65 5.94 -9.88
CA ALA A 52 -11.79 6.78 -10.19
C ALA A 52 -12.86 5.94 -10.90
N VAL A 53 -14.13 6.23 -10.58
CA VAL A 53 -15.29 5.62 -11.21
C VAL A 53 -16.20 6.70 -11.80
N ASP A 54 -16.90 6.37 -12.87
CA ASP A 54 -17.89 7.25 -13.49
C ASP A 54 -19.24 7.21 -12.75
N GLU A 55 -20.23 7.93 -13.29
CA GLU A 55 -21.60 8.00 -12.74
C GLU A 55 -22.29 6.63 -12.66
N ASN A 56 -21.82 5.64 -13.44
CA ASN A 56 -22.35 4.28 -13.46
C ASN A 56 -21.54 3.33 -12.55
N GLY A 57 -20.52 3.83 -11.86
CA GLY A 57 -19.63 3.03 -11.02
C GLY A 57 -18.58 2.23 -11.81
N ALA A 58 -18.42 2.49 -13.10
CA ALA A 58 -17.39 1.85 -13.93
C ALA A 58 -16.06 2.59 -13.80
N PHE A 59 -14.93 1.87 -13.83
CA PHE A 59 -13.63 2.50 -13.72
C PHE A 59 -13.33 3.44 -14.89
N VAL A 60 -12.80 4.62 -14.57
CA VAL A 60 -12.35 5.60 -15.55
C VAL A 60 -11.01 5.15 -16.14
N LYS A 61 -11.06 4.71 -17.40
CA LYS A 61 -9.89 4.28 -18.16
C LYS A 61 -9.27 5.46 -18.90
N VAL A 62 -7.99 5.74 -18.67
CA VAL A 62 -7.26 6.75 -19.46
C VAL A 62 -6.91 6.15 -20.82
N ALA A 63 -7.34 6.80 -21.90
CA ALA A 63 -7.09 6.32 -23.26
C ALA A 63 -5.59 6.32 -23.58
N GLY A 64 -5.10 5.22 -24.17
CA GLY A 64 -3.68 5.08 -24.55
C GLY A 64 -2.72 4.69 -23.41
N GLU A 65 -3.18 4.69 -22.16
CA GLU A 65 -2.38 4.40 -20.98
C GLU A 65 -2.50 2.94 -20.52
N GLY A 66 -1.52 2.41 -19.78
CA GLY A 66 -1.60 1.07 -19.18
C GLY A 66 -1.80 -0.07 -20.19
N VAL A 67 -2.74 -0.99 -19.96
CA VAL A 67 -2.99 -2.11 -20.90
C VAL A 67 -3.63 -1.60 -22.21
N THR A 68 -3.58 -2.38 -23.29
CA THR A 68 -4.30 -2.01 -24.53
C THR A 68 -5.81 -1.94 -24.29
N GLY A 69 -6.52 -1.17 -25.12
CA GLY A 69 -7.99 -1.08 -25.03
C GLY A 69 -8.67 -2.45 -25.24
N GLU A 70 -8.11 -3.28 -26.13
CA GLU A 70 -8.57 -4.65 -26.33
C GLU A 70 -8.37 -5.50 -25.07
N MET A 71 -7.19 -5.44 -24.46
CA MET A 71 -6.89 -6.18 -23.23
C MET A 71 -7.81 -5.72 -22.09
N TRP A 72 -8.03 -4.41 -21.96
CA TRP A 72 -8.98 -3.87 -20.98
C TRP A 72 -10.40 -4.39 -21.21
N GLY A 73 -10.87 -4.43 -22.46
CA GLY A 73 -12.17 -5.00 -22.80
C GLY A 73 -12.29 -6.48 -22.39
N GLN A 74 -11.24 -7.29 -22.61
CA GLN A 74 -11.20 -8.68 -22.15
C GLN A 74 -11.27 -8.78 -20.62
N MET A 75 -10.57 -7.90 -19.91
CA MET A 75 -10.59 -7.87 -18.44
C MET A 75 -11.96 -7.48 -17.89
N VAL A 76 -12.62 -6.46 -18.46
CA VAL A 76 -13.98 -6.05 -18.07
C VAL A 76 -14.97 -7.18 -18.31
N ALA A 77 -14.95 -7.81 -19.49
CA ALA A 77 -15.84 -8.93 -19.79
C ALA A 77 -15.64 -10.12 -18.82
N ALA A 78 -14.39 -10.41 -18.44
CA ALA A 78 -14.10 -11.43 -17.44
C ALA A 78 -14.57 -11.03 -16.04
N ALA A 79 -14.45 -9.75 -15.67
CA ALA A 79 -14.97 -9.22 -14.41
C ALA A 79 -16.49 -9.39 -14.34
N ASP A 80 -17.21 -9.01 -15.41
CA ASP A 80 -18.66 -9.09 -15.50
C ASP A 80 -19.14 -10.55 -15.39
N ALA A 81 -18.47 -11.47 -16.10
CA ALA A 81 -18.79 -12.90 -16.03
C ALA A 81 -18.58 -13.50 -14.63
N LEU A 82 -17.69 -12.92 -13.82
CA LEU A 82 -17.39 -13.32 -12.45
C LEU A 82 -18.12 -12.47 -11.39
N GLY A 83 -18.94 -11.50 -11.80
CA GLY A 83 -19.63 -10.56 -10.91
C GLY A 83 -18.67 -9.72 -10.05
N LEU A 84 -17.48 -9.41 -10.55
CA LEU A 84 -16.48 -8.62 -9.84
C LEU A 84 -16.77 -7.12 -9.99
N THR A 85 -16.72 -6.38 -8.88
CA THR A 85 -16.89 -4.93 -8.85
C THR A 85 -15.83 -4.27 -7.99
N GLY A 86 -15.51 -2.99 -8.27
CA GLY A 86 -14.57 -2.20 -7.46
C GLY A 86 -13.25 -2.91 -7.16
N GLY A 87 -12.83 -2.91 -5.90
CA GLY A 87 -11.59 -3.57 -5.45
C GLY A 87 -11.52 -5.08 -5.72
N ALA A 88 -12.64 -5.76 -6.00
CA ALA A 88 -12.65 -7.18 -6.34
C ALA A 88 -11.98 -7.49 -7.69
N TYR A 89 -11.81 -6.47 -8.55
CA TYR A 89 -11.01 -6.57 -9.78
C TYR A 89 -9.57 -7.03 -9.51
N LYS A 90 -9.05 -6.89 -8.28
CA LYS A 90 -7.73 -7.44 -7.91
C LYS A 90 -7.59 -8.93 -8.21
N LYS A 91 -8.70 -9.68 -8.19
CA LYS A 91 -8.75 -11.12 -8.53
C LYS A 91 -8.41 -11.42 -9.99
N LEU A 92 -8.45 -10.42 -10.88
CA LEU A 92 -8.07 -10.57 -12.28
C LEU A 92 -6.55 -10.65 -12.48
N ASN A 93 -5.73 -10.25 -11.50
CA ASN A 93 -4.28 -10.20 -11.67
C ASN A 93 -3.70 -11.55 -12.07
N LEU A 94 -4.05 -12.60 -11.32
CA LEU A 94 -3.56 -13.95 -11.53
C LEU A 94 -3.99 -14.54 -12.89
N PRO A 95 -5.29 -14.57 -13.26
CA PRO A 95 -5.71 -15.13 -14.55
C PRO A 95 -5.22 -14.33 -15.76
N PHE A 96 -4.94 -13.03 -15.61
CA PHE A 96 -4.46 -12.19 -16.71
C PHE A 96 -2.94 -12.01 -16.74
N GLU A 97 -2.18 -12.44 -15.74
CA GLU A 97 -0.74 -12.20 -15.62
C GLU A 97 0.03 -12.48 -16.93
N ASN A 98 -0.12 -13.69 -17.48
CA ASN A 98 0.55 -14.08 -18.72
C ASN A 98 0.14 -13.21 -19.92
N LYS A 99 -1.12 -12.77 -19.96
CA LYS A 99 -1.62 -11.87 -21.02
C LYS A 99 -1.05 -10.46 -20.87
N LEU A 100 -0.97 -9.96 -19.63
CA LEU A 100 -0.40 -8.65 -19.31
C LEU A 100 1.10 -8.60 -19.64
N LEU A 101 1.84 -9.64 -19.23
CA LEU A 101 3.27 -9.82 -19.52
C LEU A 101 3.54 -10.16 -20.99
N GLY A 102 2.55 -10.68 -21.71
CA GLY A 102 2.62 -10.98 -23.13
C GLY A 102 2.31 -9.79 -24.05
N GLN A 103 1.96 -8.62 -23.51
CA GLN A 103 1.76 -7.42 -24.33
C GLN A 103 3.08 -6.93 -24.93
N GLU A 104 2.96 -6.21 -26.05
CA GLU A 104 4.08 -5.58 -26.74
C GLU A 104 4.98 -4.78 -25.77
N PRO A 105 6.31 -4.77 -25.97
CA PRO A 105 7.25 -4.13 -25.05
C PRO A 105 6.88 -2.69 -24.67
N GLN A 106 6.47 -1.87 -25.64
CA GLN A 106 6.05 -0.48 -25.41
C GLN A 106 4.83 -0.36 -24.49
N VAL A 107 3.91 -1.34 -24.55
CA VAL A 107 2.75 -1.38 -23.66
C VAL A 107 3.19 -1.71 -22.24
N ARG A 108 4.08 -2.69 -22.07
CA ARG A 108 4.61 -3.03 -20.74
C ARG A 108 5.41 -1.89 -20.14
N GLU A 109 6.20 -1.20 -20.95
CA GLU A 109 6.98 -0.04 -20.53
C GLU A 109 6.08 1.10 -20.01
N ARG A 110 5.02 1.49 -20.75
CA ARG A 110 4.09 2.51 -20.23
C ARG A 110 3.32 2.05 -18.99
N MET A 111 3.01 0.75 -18.86
CA MET A 111 2.38 0.22 -17.63
C MET A 111 3.32 0.39 -16.43
N THR A 112 4.60 0.05 -16.59
CA THR A 112 5.64 0.22 -15.57
C THR A 112 5.88 1.70 -15.26
N GLN A 113 6.01 2.54 -16.29
CA GLN A 113 6.29 3.97 -16.13
C GLN A 113 5.21 4.67 -15.28
N ARG A 114 3.93 4.35 -15.49
CA ARG A 114 2.87 4.93 -14.66
C ARG A 114 2.99 4.57 -13.18
N VAL A 115 3.38 3.33 -12.88
CA VAL A 115 3.63 2.89 -11.51
C VAL A 115 4.84 3.61 -10.94
N GLU A 116 5.91 3.73 -11.73
CA GLU A 116 7.12 4.46 -11.37
C GLU A 116 6.83 5.92 -11.06
N ASP A 117 6.13 6.63 -11.95
CA ASP A 117 5.78 8.04 -11.79
C ASP A 117 4.96 8.27 -10.51
N PHE A 118 3.98 7.39 -10.26
CA PHE A 118 3.17 7.46 -9.05
C PHE A 118 4.00 7.22 -7.79
N VAL A 119 4.82 6.17 -7.76
CA VAL A 119 5.68 5.84 -6.62
C VAL A 119 6.70 6.95 -6.38
N TYR A 120 7.31 7.48 -7.44
CA TYR A 120 8.24 8.60 -7.36
C TYR A 120 7.56 9.83 -6.75
N HIS A 121 6.36 10.19 -7.23
CA HIS A 121 5.61 11.30 -6.66
C HIS A 121 5.34 11.09 -5.17
N LEU A 122 4.88 9.90 -4.79
CA LEU A 122 4.56 9.58 -3.41
C LEU A 122 5.81 9.66 -2.51
N LEU A 123 6.93 9.08 -2.94
CA LEU A 123 8.19 9.15 -2.20
C LEU A 123 8.71 10.58 -2.07
N VAL A 124 8.80 11.30 -3.19
CA VAL A 124 9.51 12.59 -3.27
C VAL A 124 8.66 13.77 -2.78
N ASN A 125 7.36 13.77 -3.10
CA ASN A 125 6.49 14.94 -2.87
C ASN A 125 5.48 14.74 -1.72
N VAL A 126 5.34 13.51 -1.20
CA VAL A 126 4.45 13.20 -0.06
C VAL A 126 5.25 12.73 1.15
N PHE A 127 6.19 11.81 0.98
CA PHE A 127 6.94 11.19 2.08
C PHE A 127 8.34 11.78 2.32
N ASN A 128 8.66 12.94 1.73
CA ASN A 128 9.93 13.65 1.95
C ASN A 128 11.18 12.80 1.69
N ALA A 129 11.12 11.83 0.77
CA ALA A 129 12.23 10.91 0.48
C ALA A 129 13.23 11.46 -0.55
N ARG A 130 13.10 12.74 -0.95
CA ARG A 130 14.02 13.39 -1.89
C ARG A 130 15.46 13.29 -1.38
N ASP A 131 16.38 12.94 -2.27
CA ASP A 131 17.84 12.84 -2.01
C ASP A 131 18.24 11.87 -0.89
N THR A 132 17.37 10.93 -0.50
CA THR A 132 17.66 9.93 0.53
C THR A 132 18.34 8.67 -0.01
N ALA A 133 18.36 8.46 -1.33
CA ALA A 133 18.94 7.26 -1.96
C ALA A 133 20.43 7.05 -1.60
N PRO A 134 21.31 8.07 -1.60
CA PRO A 134 22.70 7.89 -1.16
C PRO A 134 22.81 7.40 0.29
N LEU A 135 21.93 7.89 1.18
CA LEU A 135 21.93 7.47 2.59
C LEU A 135 21.56 5.99 2.75
N ALA A 136 20.61 5.51 1.93
CA ALA A 136 20.25 4.09 1.91
C ALA A 136 21.39 3.21 1.40
N ILE A 137 22.10 3.67 0.35
CA ILE A 137 23.28 2.98 -0.19
C ILE A 137 24.38 2.91 0.88
N ASP A 138 24.71 4.04 1.52
CA ASP A 138 25.72 4.09 2.57
C ASP A 138 25.37 3.16 3.75
N ALA A 139 24.09 3.10 4.14
CA ALA A 139 23.63 2.20 5.20
C ALA A 139 23.80 0.72 4.83
N ILE A 140 23.44 0.33 3.60
CA ILE A 140 23.62 -1.04 3.09
C ILE A 140 25.11 -1.41 3.03
N LEU A 141 25.96 -0.50 2.53
CA LEU A 141 27.40 -0.71 2.44
C LEU A 141 28.04 -0.82 3.83
N ALA A 142 27.64 0.03 4.78
CA ALA A 142 28.12 -0.02 6.16
C ALA A 142 27.72 -1.32 6.88
N ALA A 143 26.51 -1.82 6.61
CA ALA A 143 26.05 -3.12 7.11
C ALA A 143 26.73 -4.32 6.40
N GLY A 144 27.25 -4.11 5.19
CA GLY A 144 27.73 -5.19 4.32
C GLY A 144 26.62 -6.17 3.91
N SER A 145 25.35 -5.76 4.03
CA SER A 145 24.15 -6.58 3.84
C SER A 145 22.93 -5.70 3.58
N TYR A 146 21.89 -6.27 2.97
CA TYR A 146 20.56 -5.64 2.92
C TYR A 146 19.88 -5.59 4.29
N ASP A 147 20.34 -6.41 5.23
CA ASP A 147 19.85 -6.43 6.60
C ASP A 147 20.60 -5.39 7.45
N ALA A 148 19.90 -4.31 7.80
CA ALA A 148 20.41 -3.24 8.66
C ALA A 148 20.37 -3.58 10.17
N GLY A 149 19.86 -4.76 10.54
CA GLY A 149 19.70 -5.18 11.93
C GLY A 149 18.54 -4.48 12.66
N ALA A 150 18.39 -4.82 13.94
CA ALA A 150 17.34 -4.26 14.78
C ALA A 150 17.62 -2.79 15.13
N LYS A 151 16.61 -1.93 14.98
CA LYS A 151 16.68 -0.51 15.40
C LYS A 151 16.51 -0.30 16.91
N ALA A 152 16.07 -1.33 17.63
CA ALA A 152 15.76 -1.26 19.05
C ALA A 152 16.39 -2.44 19.79
N GLU A 153 16.68 -2.22 21.06
CA GLU A 153 17.14 -3.24 22.00
C GLU A 153 16.01 -3.67 22.94
N ARG A 154 16.18 -4.84 23.57
CA ARG A 154 15.24 -5.31 24.59
C ARG A 154 15.36 -4.42 25.82
N ILE A 155 14.25 -3.81 26.21
CA ILE A 155 14.17 -2.90 27.37
C ILE A 155 13.43 -3.50 28.56
N GLU A 156 12.61 -4.53 28.35
CA GLU A 156 11.88 -5.22 29.42
C GLU A 156 12.58 -6.52 29.81
N ASP A 157 12.47 -6.88 31.09
CA ASP A 157 13.00 -8.13 31.62
C ASP A 157 12.14 -9.32 31.13
N PRO A 158 12.70 -10.30 30.38
CA PRO A 158 11.96 -11.49 29.98
C PRO A 158 11.29 -12.24 31.13
N HIS A 159 11.82 -12.14 32.34
CA HIS A 159 11.26 -12.78 33.53
C HIS A 159 9.92 -12.15 33.97
N GLU A 160 9.61 -10.93 33.53
CA GLU A 160 8.31 -10.28 33.73
C GLU A 160 7.25 -10.70 32.70
N TRP A 161 7.67 -11.40 31.63
CA TRP A 161 6.81 -11.85 30.53
C TRP A 161 6.51 -13.36 30.58
N THR A 162 6.32 -13.89 31.79
CA THR A 162 5.86 -15.28 32.00
C THR A 162 4.34 -15.37 31.96
N GLU A 163 3.80 -16.56 31.69
CA GLU A 163 2.34 -16.77 31.68
C GLU A 163 1.67 -16.31 32.99
N GLU A 164 2.28 -16.63 34.13
CA GLU A 164 1.76 -16.25 35.45
C GLU A 164 1.77 -14.72 35.66
N ALA A 165 2.89 -14.06 35.34
CA ALA A 165 3.01 -12.61 35.43
C ALA A 165 2.02 -11.88 34.49
N LEU A 166 1.81 -12.41 33.29
CA LEU A 166 0.82 -11.88 32.33
C LEU A 166 -0.61 -12.04 32.83
N ARG A 167 -0.98 -13.19 33.41
CA ARG A 167 -2.32 -13.40 33.99
C ARG A 167 -2.60 -12.44 35.15
N LEU A 168 -1.60 -12.20 36.00
CA LEU A 168 -1.69 -11.23 37.10
C LEU A 168 -1.83 -9.79 36.57
N ARG A 169 -1.02 -9.41 35.58
CA ARG A 169 -1.07 -8.09 34.93
C ARG A 169 -2.40 -7.86 34.20
N ALA A 170 -2.96 -8.89 33.55
CA ALA A 170 -4.25 -8.78 32.87
C ALA A 170 -5.41 -8.49 33.84
N GLN A 171 -5.35 -8.99 35.08
CA GLN A 171 -6.38 -8.73 36.10
C GLN A 171 -6.39 -7.27 36.57
N SER A 172 -5.27 -6.54 36.45
CA SER A 172 -5.19 -5.12 36.83
C SER A 172 -5.59 -4.17 35.70
N LEU A 173 -5.71 -4.66 34.46
CA LEU A 173 -6.28 -3.91 33.34
C LEU A 173 -7.80 -3.91 33.50
N ALA A 174 -8.36 -2.83 34.05
CA ALA A 174 -9.80 -2.66 34.13
C ALA A 174 -10.40 -2.64 32.71
N LYS A 175 -11.48 -3.39 32.49
CA LYS A 175 -12.41 -3.13 31.38
C LYS A 175 -13.09 -1.79 31.68
N GLU A 176 -12.57 -0.69 31.19
CA GLU A 176 -13.41 0.48 30.95
C GLU A 176 -14.28 0.16 29.72
N ASP A 177 -15.58 0.44 29.86
CA ASP A 177 -16.72 0.18 28.97
C ASP A 177 -16.42 -0.56 27.66
N ASP A 178 -17.19 -1.63 27.41
CA ASP A 178 -17.29 -2.22 26.07
C ASP A 178 -17.57 -1.05 25.11
N GLY A 179 -16.57 -0.68 24.30
CA GLY A 179 -16.59 0.51 23.47
C GLY A 179 -17.86 0.58 22.61
N PRO A 180 -18.14 1.73 21.96
CA PRO A 180 -19.37 1.90 21.20
C PRO A 180 -19.59 0.73 20.23
N GLU A 181 -20.83 0.24 20.14
CA GLU A 181 -21.22 -0.80 19.18
C GLU A 181 -20.75 -0.39 17.76
N GLY A 182 -19.99 -1.27 17.12
CA GLY A 182 -19.41 -1.02 15.80
C GLY A 182 -18.89 -2.31 15.15
N ASP A 183 -18.91 -2.33 13.82
CA ASP A 183 -18.22 -3.34 13.02
C ASP A 183 -16.76 -2.88 12.83
N PHE A 184 -15.81 -3.70 13.28
CA PHE A 184 -14.37 -3.40 13.28
C PHE A 184 -13.57 -4.36 12.39
N ASP A 185 -14.25 -5.12 11.52
CA ASP A 185 -13.62 -5.98 10.52
C ASP A 185 -13.20 -5.15 9.29
N ASP A 186 -12.04 -4.52 9.36
CA ASP A 186 -11.29 -3.98 8.21
C ASP A 186 -9.96 -4.75 7.99
#